data_AF-M3HFS6-F1
#
_entry.id   AF-M3HFS6-F1
#
_cell.length_a   1.000
_cell.length_b   1.000
_cell.length_c   1.000
_cell.angle_alpha   90.00
_cell.angle_beta   90.00
_cell.angle_gamma   90.00
#
_symmetry.space_group_name_H-M   'P 1'
#
loop_
_entity.id
_entity.type
_entity.pdbx_description
1 polymer ?
#
loop_
_entity_poly.entity_id
_entity_poly.type
_entity_poly.pdbx_seq_one_letter_code
_entity_poly.pdbx_strand_id
1 'polypeptide(L)'
;MNHVILNKFPATDMRTCIESSSIKYYIREIKLAERVFIASECRTNLNPRFQSILQPTNNIHNMILRDEDGIDSQLKASLMDEFSSYHQFKDYKFNDFNNNLNYDLQCAIDYQQLMQVNFRETVIEVNLERKINVADACKFNKINPNFQGTSFDYVITYLPVNGTFYCHKGRSTTCNRTIAESRNARYKLPE
;
A
#
# COMPACT_ATOMS: atom_id res chain seq x y z
N MET A 1 39.11 3.39 11.61
CA MET A 1 37.67 3.16 11.79
C MET A 1 37.35 3.38 13.25
N ASN A 2 36.81 4.55 13.61
CA ASN A 2 36.50 4.87 15.01
C ASN A 2 35.15 4.26 15.37
N HIS A 3 35.15 3.35 16.33
CA HIS A 3 33.93 2.84 16.96
C HIS A 3 33.21 3.99 17.66
N VAL A 4 32.00 4.33 17.19
CA VAL A 4 31.10 5.23 17.90
C VAL A 4 30.61 4.48 19.13
N ILE A 5 31.12 4.86 20.30
CA ILE A 5 30.59 4.41 21.59
C ILE A 5 29.23 5.10 21.77
N LEU A 6 28.15 4.34 21.59
CA LEU A 6 26.79 4.76 21.97
C LEU A 6 26.75 4.84 23.51
N ASN A 7 27.10 6.00 24.05
CA ASN A 7 26.84 6.31 25.45
C ASN A 7 25.34 6.11 25.73
N LYS A 8 25.02 5.33 26.76
CA LYS A 8 23.63 5.09 27.19
C LYS A 8 22.95 6.45 27.43
N PHE A 9 22.00 6.80 26.58
CA PHE A 9 21.15 7.97 26.79
C PHE A 9 20.30 7.76 28.05
N PRO A 10 20.27 8.72 29.00
CA PRO A 10 19.34 8.66 30.11
C PRO A 10 17.90 8.58 29.60
N ALA A 11 17.05 7.76 30.22
CA ALA A 11 15.67 7.57 29.79
C ALA A 11 14.85 8.89 29.77
N THR A 12 15.18 9.82 30.67
CA THR A 12 14.60 11.17 30.73
C THR A 12 14.98 12.02 29.52
N ASP A 13 16.24 11.97 29.07
CA ASP A 13 16.71 12.70 27.89
C ASP A 13 16.06 12.14 26.61
N MET A 14 15.85 10.82 26.56
CA MET A 14 15.19 10.15 25.45
C MET A 14 13.71 10.53 25.33
N ARG A 15 13.00 10.62 26.46
CA ARG A 15 11.60 11.06 26.49
C ARG A 15 11.45 12.50 26.00
N THR A 16 12.25 13.43 26.55
CA THR A 16 12.23 14.84 26.14
C THR A 16 12.59 15.02 24.67
N CYS A 17 13.55 14.24 24.17
CA CYS A 17 13.91 14.19 22.75
C CYS A 17 12.71 13.84 21.87
N ILE A 18 11.97 12.77 22.21
CA ILE A 18 10.81 12.31 21.43
C ILE A 18 9.67 13.33 21.51
N GLU A 19 9.28 13.75 22.71
CA GLU A 19 8.14 14.65 22.93
C GLU A 19 8.34 16.04 22.33
N SER A 20 9.60 16.51 22.24
CA SER A 20 9.93 17.82 21.66
C SER A 20 10.24 17.77 20.15
N SER A 21 10.35 16.57 19.57
CA SER A 21 10.53 16.40 18.14
C SER A 21 9.18 16.33 17.44
N SER A 22 9.12 16.76 16.19
CA SER A 22 7.86 16.76 15.42
C SER A 22 8.07 16.38 13.97
N ILE A 23 7.06 15.72 13.41
CA ILE A 23 6.96 15.43 11.98
C ILE A 23 5.76 16.22 11.46
N LYS A 24 6.00 17.07 10.47
CA LYS A 24 4.94 17.83 9.78
C LYS A 24 4.89 17.40 8.33
N TYR A 25 3.68 17.28 7.79
CA TYR A 25 3.43 16.93 6.40
C TYR A 25 2.79 18.12 5.69
N TYR A 26 3.26 18.41 4.48
CA TYR A 26 2.70 19.45 3.61
C TYR A 26 2.30 18.82 2.28
N ILE A 27 1.06 19.05 1.86
CA ILE A 27 0.57 18.58 0.58
C ILE A 27 1.21 19.39 -0.54
N ARG A 28 1.89 18.70 -1.45
CA ARG A 28 2.47 19.31 -2.65
C ARG A 28 1.61 19.12 -3.88
N GLU A 29 1.04 17.93 -4.03
CA GLU A 29 0.24 17.55 -5.18
C GLU A 29 -0.77 16.47 -4.77
N ILE A 30 -1.94 16.52 -5.40
CA ILE A 30 -2.99 15.51 -5.26
C ILE A 30 -3.39 15.10 -6.68
N LYS A 31 -3.49 13.81 -6.94
CA LYS A 31 -4.03 13.29 -8.21
C LYS A 31 -4.82 12.02 -8.01
N LEU A 32 -5.78 11.79 -8.91
CA LEU A 32 -6.48 10.52 -9.00
C LEU A 32 -5.58 9.51 -9.75
N ALA A 33 -5.39 8.34 -9.18
CA ALA A 33 -4.57 7.29 -9.77
C ALA A 33 -5.28 5.92 -9.67
N GLU A 34 -4.81 4.98 -10.48
CA GLU A 34 -5.23 3.58 -10.41
C GLU A 34 -4.03 2.70 -10.01
N ARG A 35 -4.26 1.76 -9.10
CA ARG A 35 -3.30 0.72 -8.72
C ARG A 35 -3.86 -0.65 -9.08
N VAL A 36 -3.00 -1.57 -9.49
CA VAL A 36 -3.42 -2.91 -9.90
C VAL A 36 -2.70 -3.95 -9.05
N PHE A 37 -3.49 -4.86 -8.50
CA PHE A 37 -3.02 -5.95 -7.66
C PHE A 37 -3.53 -7.29 -8.18
N ILE A 38 -2.85 -8.35 -7.76
CA ILE A 38 -3.30 -9.72 -7.99
C ILE A 38 -4.43 -10.04 -7.03
N ALA A 39 -5.52 -10.60 -7.53
CA ALA A 39 -6.68 -11.00 -6.73
C ALA A 39 -6.99 -12.49 -6.81
N SER A 40 -6.21 -13.30 -7.52
CA SER A 40 -6.33 -14.77 -7.55
C SER A 40 -5.02 -15.45 -7.92
N GLU A 41 -5.01 -16.78 -7.82
CA GLU A 41 -3.96 -17.59 -8.46
C GLU A 41 -3.91 -17.36 -9.99
N CYS A 42 -2.76 -17.67 -10.57
CA CYS A 42 -2.59 -17.73 -12.03
C CYS A 42 -2.91 -19.14 -12.51
N ARG A 43 -3.79 -19.29 -13.50
CA ARG A 43 -4.28 -20.62 -13.94
C ARG A 43 -4.29 -20.78 -15.45
N THR A 44 -3.99 -22.00 -15.90
CA THR A 44 -4.18 -22.43 -17.29
C THR A 44 -5.21 -23.55 -17.33
N ASN A 45 -6.16 -23.51 -18.26
CA ASN A 45 -7.06 -24.64 -18.47
C ASN A 45 -6.46 -25.65 -19.44
N LEU A 46 -6.14 -26.85 -18.96
CA LEU A 46 -5.65 -27.95 -19.80
C LEU A 46 -6.75 -28.97 -20.17
N ASN A 47 -7.99 -28.73 -19.76
CA ASN A 47 -9.12 -29.58 -20.11
C ASN A 47 -9.75 -29.11 -21.44
N PRO A 48 -9.76 -29.94 -22.50
CA PRO A 48 -10.33 -29.55 -23.78
C PRO A 48 -11.86 -29.62 -23.82
N ARG A 49 -12.52 -30.20 -22.81
CA ARG A 49 -13.98 -30.43 -22.78
C ARG A 49 -14.74 -29.45 -21.90
N PHE A 50 -14.10 -28.92 -20.87
CA PHE A 50 -14.76 -28.07 -19.87
C PHE A 50 -13.96 -26.79 -19.66
N GLN A 51 -14.68 -25.69 -19.43
CA GLN A 51 -14.06 -24.44 -18.99
C GLN A 51 -13.67 -24.55 -17.52
N SER A 52 -12.54 -23.95 -17.18
CA SER A 52 -12.18 -23.72 -15.78
C SER A 52 -12.69 -22.35 -15.37
N ILE A 53 -13.24 -22.23 -14.16
CA ILE A 53 -13.66 -20.94 -13.60
C ILE A 53 -12.60 -20.49 -12.60
N LEU A 54 -12.27 -19.20 -12.65
CA LEU A 54 -11.40 -18.52 -11.69
C LEU A 54 -12.17 -17.34 -11.08
N GLN A 55 -12.03 -17.16 -9.78
CA GLN A 55 -12.74 -16.14 -9.01
C GLN A 55 -11.74 -15.35 -8.15
N PRO A 56 -12.09 -14.13 -7.72
CA PRO A 56 -11.31 -13.41 -6.74
C PRO A 56 -11.18 -14.23 -5.44
N THR A 57 -10.01 -14.20 -4.82
CA THR A 57 -9.80 -14.75 -3.48
C THR A 57 -10.59 -13.95 -2.46
N ASN A 58 -11.38 -14.64 -1.64
CA ASN A 58 -12.24 -14.01 -0.63
C ASN A 58 -11.46 -13.02 0.23
N ASN A 59 -12.04 -11.84 0.45
CA ASN A 59 -11.47 -10.79 1.30
C ASN A 59 -10.04 -10.33 0.93
N ILE A 60 -9.57 -10.60 -0.30
CA ILE A 60 -8.20 -10.26 -0.71
C ILE A 60 -7.87 -8.77 -0.56
N HIS A 61 -8.85 -7.87 -0.71
CA HIS A 61 -8.64 -6.43 -0.50
C HIS A 61 -8.17 -6.11 0.93
N ASN A 62 -8.65 -6.83 1.94
CA ASN A 62 -8.22 -6.64 3.33
C ASN A 62 -6.75 -7.02 3.54
N MET A 63 -6.24 -7.99 2.77
CA MET A 63 -4.83 -8.35 2.80
C MET A 63 -3.97 -7.34 2.04
N ILE A 64 -4.43 -6.88 0.89
CA ILE A 64 -3.68 -5.95 0.02
C ILE A 64 -3.60 -4.55 0.64
N LEU A 65 -4.68 -4.10 1.28
CA LEU A 65 -4.84 -2.74 1.76
C LEU A 65 -4.54 -2.58 3.26
N ARG A 66 -3.94 -3.60 3.87
CA ARG A 66 -3.58 -3.54 5.29
C ARG A 66 -2.41 -2.58 5.49
N ASP A 67 -2.61 -1.56 6.30
CA ASP A 67 -1.54 -0.69 6.75
C ASP A 67 -0.69 -1.40 7.82
N GLU A 68 0.63 -1.41 7.62
CA GLU A 68 1.59 -2.03 8.54
C GLU A 68 2.16 -1.02 9.57
N ASP A 69 2.10 0.28 9.26
CA ASP A 69 2.66 1.37 10.08
C ASP A 69 1.55 2.25 10.68
N GLY A 70 1.59 2.44 12.00
CA GLY A 70 0.66 3.30 12.72
C GLY A 70 0.77 4.78 12.34
N ILE A 71 1.96 5.26 11.96
CA ILE A 71 2.14 6.64 11.50
C ILE A 71 1.45 6.84 10.15
N ASP A 72 1.63 5.91 9.22
CA ASP A 72 0.98 5.98 7.90
C ASP A 72 -0.55 5.86 8.03
N SER A 73 -1.02 4.96 8.91
CA SER A 73 -2.44 4.83 9.24
C SER A 73 -3.04 6.15 9.76
N GLN A 74 -2.34 6.80 10.70
CA GLN A 74 -2.77 8.09 11.25
C GLN A 74 -2.76 9.20 10.20
N LEU A 75 -1.73 9.24 9.35
CA LEU A 75 -1.60 10.21 8.27
C LEU A 75 -2.74 10.07 7.26
N LYS A 76 -3.02 8.84 6.80
CA LYS A 76 -4.15 8.54 5.91
C LYS A 76 -5.48 8.96 6.52
N ALA A 77 -5.73 8.60 7.79
CA ALA A 77 -6.95 8.99 8.48
C ALA A 77 -7.11 10.52 8.55
N SER A 78 -6.03 11.24 8.89
CA SER A 78 -6.03 12.70 8.95
C SER A 78 -6.28 13.33 7.57
N LEU A 79 -5.68 12.79 6.50
CA LEU A 79 -5.89 13.28 5.14
C LEU A 79 -7.31 12.98 4.63
N MET A 80 -7.86 11.80 4.94
CA MET A 80 -9.24 11.45 4.55
C MET A 80 -10.26 12.36 5.26
N ASP A 81 -10.06 12.65 6.54
CA ASP A 81 -10.91 13.58 7.31
C ASP A 81 -10.82 15.00 6.74
N GLU A 82 -9.60 15.47 6.51
CA GLU A 82 -9.33 16.78 5.89
C GLU A 82 -10.00 16.87 4.52
N PHE A 83 -9.79 15.89 3.63
CA PHE A 83 -10.38 15.87 2.29
C PHE A 83 -11.90 15.80 2.29
N SER A 84 -12.49 15.10 3.26
CA SER A 84 -13.96 15.00 3.40
C SER A 84 -14.62 16.36 3.65
N SER A 85 -13.87 17.34 4.18
CA SER A 85 -14.36 18.72 4.38
C SER A 85 -14.47 19.53 3.08
N TYR A 86 -13.72 19.17 2.04
CA TYR A 86 -13.68 19.91 0.78
C TYR A 86 -14.76 19.44 -0.18
N HIS A 87 -15.47 20.40 -0.78
CA HIS A 87 -16.58 20.07 -1.69
C HIS A 87 -16.14 19.21 -2.88
N GLN A 88 -14.93 19.44 -3.39
CA GLN A 88 -14.35 18.76 -4.56
C GLN A 88 -14.16 17.25 -4.34
N PHE A 89 -14.14 16.80 -3.07
CA PHE A 89 -13.92 15.41 -2.73
C PHE A 89 -15.18 14.68 -2.25
N LYS A 90 -16.35 15.36 -2.22
CA LYS A 90 -17.61 14.75 -1.74
C LYS A 90 -18.08 13.57 -2.57
N ASP A 91 -17.69 13.50 -3.84
CA ASP A 91 -18.04 12.40 -4.73
C ASP A 91 -17.17 11.15 -4.49
N TYR A 92 -16.05 11.29 -3.77
CA TYR A 92 -15.20 10.17 -3.40
C TYR A 92 -15.60 9.62 -2.03
N LYS A 93 -16.08 8.38 -2.02
CA LYS A 93 -16.28 7.62 -0.79
C LYS A 93 -15.00 6.85 -0.50
N PHE A 94 -14.25 7.28 0.51
CA PHE A 94 -13.02 6.57 0.91
C PHE A 94 -13.34 5.19 1.50
N ASN A 95 -12.50 4.21 1.19
CA ASN A 95 -12.60 2.82 1.66
C ASN A 95 -13.94 2.12 1.35
N ASP A 96 -14.59 2.47 0.24
CA ASP A 96 -15.91 1.91 -0.14
C ASP A 96 -15.77 0.54 -0.84
N PHE A 97 -15.23 -0.44 -0.09
CA PHE A 97 -14.98 -1.80 -0.57
C PHE A 97 -15.99 -2.84 -0.08
N ASN A 98 -16.51 -2.67 1.14
CA ASN A 98 -17.27 -3.71 1.85
C ASN A 98 -18.56 -4.14 1.14
N ASN A 99 -19.17 -3.27 0.33
CA ASN A 99 -20.43 -3.57 -0.37
C ASN A 99 -20.34 -3.50 -1.90
N ASN A 100 -19.20 -3.09 -2.46
CA ASN A 100 -19.08 -2.78 -3.89
C ASN A 100 -18.14 -3.70 -4.67
N LEU A 101 -17.36 -4.54 -3.99
CA LEU A 101 -16.48 -5.49 -4.66
C LEU A 101 -17.26 -6.74 -5.09
N ASN A 102 -17.29 -6.98 -6.40
CA ASN A 102 -17.96 -8.13 -7.00
C ASN A 102 -17.13 -9.43 -6.83
N TYR A 103 -17.23 -10.05 -5.65
CA TYR A 103 -16.63 -11.36 -5.37
C TYR A 103 -17.23 -12.50 -6.18
N ASP A 104 -18.42 -12.31 -6.76
CA ASP A 104 -19.08 -13.27 -7.64
C ASP A 104 -18.55 -13.22 -9.08
N LEU A 105 -17.55 -12.38 -9.37
CA LEU A 105 -16.89 -12.37 -10.69
C LEU A 105 -16.37 -13.76 -11.04
N GLN A 106 -16.84 -14.30 -12.16
CA GLN A 106 -16.39 -15.58 -12.71
C GLN A 106 -15.64 -15.37 -14.02
N CYS A 107 -14.35 -15.69 -14.00
CA CYS A 107 -13.49 -15.65 -15.16
C CYS A 107 -13.40 -17.05 -15.77
N ALA A 108 -14.10 -17.26 -16.90
CA ALA A 108 -14.05 -18.51 -17.64
C ALA A 108 -12.75 -18.61 -18.46
N ILE A 109 -12.03 -19.72 -18.28
CA ILE A 109 -10.77 -20.02 -18.94
C ILE A 109 -10.99 -21.13 -19.96
N ASP A 110 -10.88 -20.81 -21.24
CA ASP A 110 -10.97 -21.82 -22.31
C ASP A 110 -9.68 -22.66 -22.39
N TYR A 111 -9.74 -23.74 -23.16
CA TYR A 111 -8.61 -24.64 -23.37
C TYR A 111 -7.33 -23.89 -23.80
N GLN A 112 -6.23 -24.20 -23.11
CA GLN A 112 -4.91 -23.60 -23.23
C GLN A 112 -4.82 -22.08 -22.96
N GLN A 113 -5.89 -21.46 -22.47
CA GLN A 113 -5.85 -20.07 -22.05
C GLN A 113 -5.25 -19.95 -20.65
N LEU A 114 -4.49 -18.87 -20.46
CA LEU A 114 -3.89 -18.46 -19.21
C LEU A 114 -4.66 -17.25 -18.68
N MET A 115 -5.01 -17.25 -17.39
CA MET A 115 -5.80 -16.18 -16.80
C MET A 115 -5.47 -15.97 -15.30
N GLN A 116 -5.65 -14.74 -14.85
CA GLN A 116 -5.58 -14.32 -13.45
C GLN A 116 -6.64 -13.24 -13.20
N VAL A 117 -7.25 -13.20 -12.02
CA VAL A 117 -8.10 -12.09 -11.59
C VAL A 117 -7.22 -11.01 -10.99
N ASN A 118 -7.45 -9.77 -11.40
CA ASN A 118 -6.79 -8.60 -10.84
C ASN A 118 -7.80 -7.73 -10.10
N PHE A 119 -7.29 -7.01 -9.10
CA PHE A 119 -7.99 -5.95 -8.39
C PHE A 119 -7.45 -4.60 -8.85
N ARG A 120 -8.31 -3.77 -9.44
CA ARG A 120 -8.01 -2.39 -9.78
C ARG A 120 -8.56 -1.50 -8.67
N GLU A 121 -7.66 -0.82 -7.98
CA GLU A 121 -7.97 0.12 -6.92
C GLU A 121 -7.88 1.55 -7.46
N THR A 122 -8.95 2.32 -7.27
CA THR A 122 -8.93 3.77 -7.47
C THR A 122 -8.44 4.42 -6.18
N VAL A 123 -7.40 5.25 -6.28
CA VAL A 123 -6.80 5.93 -5.13
C VAL A 123 -6.64 7.41 -5.41
N ILE A 124 -6.63 8.19 -4.32
CA ILE A 124 -6.11 9.56 -4.35
C ILE A 124 -4.65 9.48 -3.92
N GLU A 125 -3.74 9.68 -4.88
CA GLU A 125 -2.31 9.78 -4.63
C GLU A 125 -1.99 11.19 -4.12
N VAL A 126 -1.40 11.27 -2.92
CA VAL A 126 -1.03 12.52 -2.27
C VAL A 126 0.48 12.56 -2.13
N ASN A 127 1.11 13.49 -2.84
CA ASN A 127 2.53 13.77 -2.72
C ASN A 127 2.75 14.78 -1.59
N LEU A 128 3.53 14.36 -0.59
CA LEU A 128 3.79 15.09 0.63
C LEU A 128 5.25 15.48 0.73
N GLU A 129 5.51 16.69 1.20
CA GLU A 129 6.79 17.04 1.82
C GLU A 129 6.69 16.75 3.31
N ARG A 130 7.58 15.89 3.81
CA ARG A 130 7.69 15.60 5.23
C ARG A 130 8.88 16.38 5.79
N LYS A 131 8.58 17.22 6.78
CA LYS A 131 9.53 18.02 7.54
C LYS A 131 9.67 17.43 8.94
N ILE A 132 10.86 16.94 9.27
CA ILE A 132 11.20 16.39 10.57
C ILE A 132 12.01 17.44 11.33
N ASN A 133 11.49 17.91 12.46
CA ASN A 133 12.23 18.75 13.39
C ASN A 133 12.67 17.87 14.57
N VAL A 134 13.98 17.77 14.74
CA VAL A 134 14.62 17.00 15.82
C VAL A 134 15.04 17.96 16.91
N ALA A 135 14.57 17.72 18.13
CA ALA A 135 14.89 18.57 19.27
C ALA A 135 16.38 18.49 19.64
N ASP A 136 16.93 19.61 20.15
CA ASP A 136 18.32 19.66 20.64
C ASP A 136 18.60 18.64 21.76
N ALA A 137 17.56 18.29 22.54
CA ALA A 137 17.62 17.26 23.57
C ALA A 137 18.06 15.88 23.03
N CYS A 138 17.87 15.63 21.73
CA CYS A 138 18.33 14.41 21.06
C CYS A 138 19.86 14.38 20.83
N LYS A 139 20.56 15.52 21.00
CA LYS A 139 22.02 15.67 20.92
C LYS A 139 22.65 15.11 19.62
N PHE A 140 21.91 15.09 18.50
CA PHE A 140 22.41 14.64 17.20
C PHE A 140 23.56 15.50 16.69
N ASN A 141 23.59 16.77 17.07
CA ASN A 141 24.71 17.69 16.84
C ASN A 141 26.06 17.19 17.40
N LYS A 142 26.06 16.35 18.46
CA LYS A 142 27.29 15.73 18.99
C LYS A 142 27.84 14.63 18.10
N ILE A 143 26.98 14.00 17.29
CA ILE A 143 27.34 12.94 16.35
C ILE A 143 27.70 13.56 15.00
N ASN A 144 26.89 14.52 14.55
CA ASN A 144 27.11 15.28 13.32
C ASN A 144 26.95 16.78 13.60
N PRO A 145 28.05 17.54 13.77
CA PRO A 145 28.01 18.98 14.02
C PRO A 145 27.31 19.79 12.93
N ASN A 146 27.19 19.25 11.71
CA ASN A 146 26.51 19.91 10.60
C ASN A 146 24.99 19.66 10.57
N PHE A 147 24.45 18.86 11.50
CA PHE A 147 23.03 18.58 11.56
C PHE A 147 22.27 19.79 12.13
N GLN A 148 21.47 20.44 11.28
CA GLN A 148 20.75 21.68 11.60
C GLN A 148 19.42 21.47 12.35
N GLY A 149 19.20 20.30 12.94
CA GLY A 149 17.96 19.99 13.67
C GLY A 149 16.72 19.80 12.79
N THR A 150 16.84 19.95 11.47
CA THR A 150 15.72 19.78 10.53
C THR A 150 16.13 18.89 9.37
N SER A 151 15.23 18.00 8.95
CA SER A 151 15.37 17.19 7.75
C SER A 151 14.09 17.26 6.91
N PHE A 152 14.25 17.17 5.59
CA PHE A 152 13.16 17.16 4.63
C PHE A 152 13.27 15.93 3.74
N ASP A 153 12.14 15.31 3.46
CA ASP A 153 12.02 14.29 2.42
C ASP A 153 10.63 14.32 1.78
N TYR A 154 10.47 13.52 0.73
CA TYR A 154 9.23 13.42 -0.02
C TYR A 154 8.65 12.03 0.16
N VAL A 155 7.36 11.99 0.44
CA VAL A 155 6.60 10.77 0.68
C VAL A 155 5.35 10.78 -0.18
N ILE A 156 5.02 9.64 -0.75
CA ILE A 156 3.77 9.43 -1.48
C ILE A 156 2.88 8.56 -0.61
N THR A 157 1.66 9.02 -0.35
CA THR A 157 0.63 8.19 0.30
C THR A 157 -0.58 8.03 -0.61
N TYR A 158 -1.30 6.94 -0.42
CA TYR A 158 -2.44 6.56 -1.27
C TYR A 158 -3.67 6.43 -0.39
N LEU A 159 -4.70 7.23 -0.67
CA LEU A 159 -5.98 7.15 0.02
C LEU A 159 -6.93 6.27 -0.80
N PRO A 160 -7.34 5.10 -0.29
CA PRO A 160 -8.21 4.20 -1.03
C PRO A 160 -9.59 4.81 -1.22
N VAL A 161 -10.12 4.81 -2.44
CA VAL A 161 -11.51 5.21 -2.72
C VAL A 161 -12.37 3.96 -2.86
N ASN A 162 -12.19 3.25 -3.98
CA ASN A 162 -12.95 2.06 -4.33
C ASN A 162 -12.11 1.16 -5.23
N GLY A 163 -12.71 0.08 -5.72
CA GLY A 163 -12.06 -0.71 -6.74
C GLY A 163 -12.99 -1.71 -7.42
N THR A 164 -12.44 -2.44 -8.37
CA THR A 164 -13.15 -3.46 -9.14
C THR A 164 -12.25 -4.66 -9.41
N PHE A 165 -12.84 -5.85 -9.40
CA PHE A 165 -12.18 -7.03 -9.94
C PHE A 165 -12.36 -7.08 -11.46
N TYR A 166 -11.38 -7.64 -12.16
CA TYR A 166 -11.48 -7.92 -13.59
C TYR A 166 -10.62 -9.12 -14.00
N CYS A 167 -11.04 -9.81 -15.06
CA CYS A 167 -10.28 -10.92 -15.62
C CYS A 167 -9.13 -10.41 -16.46
N HIS A 168 -7.90 -10.80 -16.14
CA HIS A 168 -6.73 -10.56 -16.97
C HIS A 168 -6.38 -11.82 -17.76
N LYS A 169 -6.59 -11.75 -19.08
CA LYS A 169 -6.30 -12.84 -20.01
C LYS A 169 -4.87 -12.72 -20.56
N GLY A 170 -4.15 -13.83 -20.56
CA GLY A 170 -2.82 -13.94 -21.15
C GLY A 170 -1.69 -13.84 -20.13
N ARG A 171 -0.49 -13.59 -20.63
CA ARG A 171 0.73 -13.52 -19.82
C ARG A 171 0.87 -12.14 -19.19
N SER A 172 1.24 -12.13 -17.92
CA SER A 172 1.70 -10.96 -17.18
C SER A 172 3.02 -11.28 -16.46
N THR A 173 3.58 -10.28 -15.79
CA THR A 173 4.74 -10.48 -14.90
C THR A 173 4.46 -11.48 -13.78
N THR A 174 3.20 -11.58 -13.36
CA THR A 174 2.73 -12.39 -12.23
C THR A 174 2.00 -13.65 -12.66
N CYS A 175 1.72 -13.80 -13.96
CA CYS A 175 1.02 -14.93 -14.52
C CYS A 175 1.64 -15.38 -15.85
N ASN A 176 2.26 -16.56 -15.85
CA ASN A 176 2.78 -17.22 -17.04
C ASN A 176 2.60 -18.75 -16.89
N ARG A 177 2.90 -19.51 -17.95
CA ARG A 177 2.72 -20.98 -17.93
C ARG A 177 3.51 -21.65 -16.81
N THR A 178 4.77 -21.25 -16.61
CA THR A 178 5.62 -21.80 -15.56
C THR A 178 5.02 -21.57 -14.17
N ILE A 179 4.45 -20.39 -13.93
CA ILE A 179 3.78 -20.05 -12.67
C ILE A 179 2.48 -20.87 -12.51
N ALA A 180 1.64 -20.91 -13.56
CA ALA A 180 0.36 -21.63 -13.54
C ALA A 180 0.52 -23.15 -13.34
N GLU A 181 1.63 -23.70 -13.82
CA GLU A 181 1.96 -25.13 -13.67
C GLU A 181 2.80 -25.41 -12.41
N SER A 182 3.20 -24.38 -11.66
CA SER A 182 4.05 -24.53 -10.48
C SER A 182 3.30 -25.11 -9.28
N ARG A 183 4.02 -25.90 -8.46
CA ARG A 183 3.56 -26.34 -7.13
C ARG A 183 3.92 -25.35 -6.01
N ASN A 184 4.45 -24.17 -6.35
CA ASN A 184 5.00 -23.24 -5.37
C ASN A 184 3.86 -22.44 -4.72
N ALA A 185 3.69 -22.63 -3.41
CA ALA A 185 2.67 -21.98 -2.59
C ALA A 185 2.84 -20.45 -2.47
N ARG A 186 3.90 -19.83 -3.02
CA ARG A 186 3.98 -18.36 -3.13
C ARG A 186 3.17 -17.79 -4.29
N TYR A 187 2.90 -18.61 -5.31
CA TYR A 187 2.11 -18.23 -6.49
C TYR A 187 0.67 -18.73 -6.44
N LYS A 188 0.39 -19.58 -5.45
CA LYS A 188 -0.95 -19.95 -5.03
C LYS A 188 -1.24 -19.15 -3.78
N LEU A 189 -2.31 -18.37 -3.76
CA LEU A 189 -2.68 -17.69 -2.52
C LEU A 189 -2.97 -18.75 -1.44
N PRO A 190 -2.65 -18.49 -0.15
CA PRO A 190 -2.94 -19.43 0.93
C PRO A 190 -4.45 -19.76 0.96
N GLU A 191 -4.75 -21.04 1.20
CA GLU A 191 -6.13 -21.57 1.32
C GLU A 191 -6.90 -20.96 2.50
#